data_AF-A0A520BJR5-F1
#
_entry.id   AF-A0A520BJR5-F1
#
_cell.length_a   1.000
_cell.length_b   1.000
_cell.length_c   1.000
_cell.angle_alpha   90.00
_cell.angle_beta   90.00
_cell.angle_gamma   90.00
#
_symmetry.space_group_name_H-M   'P 1'
#
loop_
_entity.id
_entity.type
_entity.pdbx_description
1 polymer ?
#
loop_
_entity_poly.entity_id
_entity_poly.type
_entity_poly.pdbx_seq_one_letter_code
_entity_poly.pdbx_strand_id
1 'polypeptide(L)'
;IVRRMLSGSIPASVATIALMHFTGLTKGWASALTFSLGIALLLTAVVVAFKQSWQPLGLKLERLIPEARKPTLMVALGVLLGVLVSLSSIGAGAIGATLILLIYPRMKARDIVGTDIAHAVPLTLVAGIGHASLGNVEWGLLGSLLIGSLPGIWLGAQLTRRLPDGVVRSLLCASLLMAGWKVIH
;
A
#
# COMPACT_ATOMS: atom_id res chain seq x y z
N ILE A 1 14.07 -0.38 -9.01
CA ILE A 1 13.28 -1.05 -7.95
C ILE A 1 11.84 -1.23 -8.41
N VAL A 2 11.13 -0.14 -8.72
CA VAL A 2 9.72 -0.13 -9.19
C VAL A 2 9.42 -1.18 -10.26
N ARG A 3 10.17 -1.21 -11.38
CA ARG A 3 9.94 -2.19 -12.47
C ARG A 3 9.94 -3.66 -12.00
N ARG A 4 10.79 -4.02 -11.03
CA ARG A 4 10.89 -5.38 -10.49
C ARG A 4 9.74 -5.71 -9.54
N MET A 5 9.27 -4.74 -8.77
CA MET A 5 8.08 -4.91 -7.94
C MET A 5 6.84 -5.03 -8.83
N LEU A 6 6.70 -4.19 -9.86
CA LEU A 6 5.58 -4.23 -10.81
C LEU A 6 5.53 -5.55 -11.58
N SER A 7 6.67 -6.11 -11.99
CA SER A 7 6.71 -7.42 -12.66
C SER A 7 6.20 -8.57 -11.79
N GLY A 8 6.23 -8.44 -10.46
CA GLY A 8 5.60 -9.39 -9.56
C GLY A 8 4.15 -9.02 -9.23
N SER A 9 3.89 -7.76 -8.93
CA SER A 9 2.61 -7.31 -8.38
C SER A 9 1.48 -7.24 -9.39
N ILE A 10 1.76 -6.81 -10.63
CA ILE A 10 0.72 -6.70 -11.67
C ILE A 10 0.19 -8.10 -12.03
N PRO A 11 1.03 -9.10 -12.39
CA PRO A 11 0.54 -10.43 -12.70
C PRO A 11 -0.19 -11.07 -11.50
N ALA A 12 0.35 -10.89 -10.28
CA ALA A 12 -0.27 -11.41 -9.07
C ALA A 12 -1.64 -10.77 -8.79
N SER A 13 -1.78 -9.46 -9.01
CA SER A 13 -3.04 -8.75 -8.84
C SER A 13 -4.09 -9.23 -9.86
N VAL A 14 -3.72 -9.31 -11.13
CA VAL A 14 -4.60 -9.84 -12.19
C VAL A 14 -5.01 -11.27 -11.89
N ALA A 15 -4.08 -12.14 -11.49
CA ALA A 15 -4.38 -13.53 -11.14
C ALA A 15 -5.32 -13.63 -9.94
N THR A 16 -5.13 -12.78 -8.93
CA THR A 16 -5.99 -12.74 -7.73
C THR A 16 -7.40 -12.30 -8.08
N ILE A 17 -7.54 -11.27 -8.91
CA ILE A 17 -8.85 -10.77 -9.38
C ILE A 17 -9.54 -11.81 -10.26
N ALA A 18 -8.80 -12.45 -11.18
CA ALA A 18 -9.33 -13.53 -12.00
C ALA A 18 -9.84 -14.69 -11.11
N LEU A 19 -9.08 -15.07 -10.09
CA LEU A 19 -9.50 -16.08 -9.12
C LEU A 19 -10.82 -15.70 -8.42
N MET A 20 -10.96 -14.43 -8.00
CA MET A 20 -12.20 -13.92 -7.40
C MET A 20 -13.40 -14.00 -8.37
N HIS A 21 -13.16 -13.72 -9.65
CA HIS A 21 -14.18 -13.83 -10.69
C HIS A 21 -14.67 -15.27 -10.88
N PHE A 22 -13.76 -16.26 -10.87
CA PHE A 22 -14.13 -17.67 -11.06
C PHE A 22 -14.75 -18.33 -9.81
N THR A 23 -14.34 -17.91 -8.61
CA THR A 23 -14.76 -18.56 -7.36
C THR A 23 -16.03 -17.95 -6.75
N GLY A 24 -16.53 -16.82 -7.29
CA GLY A 24 -17.77 -16.19 -6.81
C GLY A 24 -17.71 -15.76 -5.34
N LEU A 25 -16.51 -15.57 -4.78
CA LEU A 25 -16.22 -15.22 -3.38
C LEU A 25 -17.00 -13.99 -2.87
N THR A 26 -17.52 -13.14 -3.75
CA THR A 26 -18.14 -11.85 -3.41
C THR A 26 -19.50 -11.94 -2.71
N LYS A 27 -20.30 -13.01 -2.89
CA LYS A 27 -21.67 -13.05 -2.32
C LYS A 27 -21.76 -13.57 -0.89
N GLY A 28 -20.83 -14.43 -0.45
CA GLY A 28 -20.82 -15.03 0.90
C GLY A 28 -19.73 -14.51 1.84
N TRP A 29 -18.71 -13.81 1.31
CA TRP A 29 -17.51 -13.44 2.07
C TRP A 29 -17.39 -11.94 2.35
N ALA A 30 -18.45 -11.15 2.14
CA ALA A 30 -18.42 -9.72 2.40
C ALA A 30 -17.96 -9.40 3.84
N SER A 31 -18.44 -10.15 4.83
CA SER A 31 -18.00 -10.02 6.24
C SER A 31 -16.53 -10.41 6.45
N ALA A 32 -16.07 -11.48 5.79
CA ALA A 32 -14.68 -11.91 5.84
C ALA A 32 -13.73 -10.93 5.11
N LEU A 33 -14.20 -10.27 4.05
CA LEU A 33 -13.49 -9.19 3.37
C LEU A 33 -13.33 -7.99 4.31
N THR A 34 -14.40 -7.53 4.96
CA THR A 34 -14.35 -6.42 5.92
C THR A 34 -13.50 -6.74 7.15
N PHE A 35 -13.52 -7.99 7.62
CA PHE A 35 -12.65 -8.44 8.72
C PHE A 35 -11.18 -8.51 8.29
N SER A 36 -10.89 -9.04 7.10
CA SER A 36 -9.55 -9.06 6.52
C SER A 36 -9.03 -7.64 6.25
N LEU A 37 -9.91 -6.72 5.85
CA LEU A 37 -9.66 -5.29 5.70
C LEU A 37 -9.22 -4.65 7.03
N GLY A 38 -9.96 -4.93 8.11
CA GLY A 38 -9.63 -4.45 9.45
C GLY A 38 -8.28 -4.98 9.94
N ILE A 39 -8.01 -6.27 9.74
CA ILE A 39 -6.71 -6.88 10.08
C ILE A 39 -5.59 -6.25 9.25
N ALA A 40 -5.79 -6.05 7.95
CA ALA A 40 -4.79 -5.44 7.07
C ALA A 40 -4.48 -3.99 7.47
N LEU A 41 -5.50 -3.20 7.85
CA LEU A 41 -5.33 -1.84 8.37
C LEU A 41 -4.59 -1.82 9.70
N LEU A 42 -4.94 -2.71 10.64
CA LEU A 42 -4.24 -2.83 11.93
C LEU A 42 -2.78 -3.24 11.75
N LEU A 43 -2.52 -4.24 10.91
CA LEU A 43 -1.15 -4.64 10.56
C LEU A 43 -0.37 -3.50 9.91
N THR A 44 -1.00 -2.76 8.99
CA THR A 44 -0.40 -1.58 8.36
C THR A 44 -0.05 -0.50 9.39
N ALA A 45 -0.98 -0.19 10.29
CA ALA A 45 -0.79 0.79 11.35
C ALA A 45 0.34 0.38 12.31
N VAL A 46 0.41 -0.89 12.71
CA VAL A 46 1.47 -1.44 13.56
C VAL A 46 2.83 -1.37 12.84
N VAL A 47 2.91 -1.81 11.59
CA VAL A 47 4.14 -1.78 10.79
C VAL A 47 4.68 -0.34 10.66
N VAL A 48 3.79 0.63 10.42
CA VAL A 48 4.14 2.06 10.33
C VAL A 48 4.52 2.64 11.69
N ALA A 49 3.74 2.37 12.75
CA ALA A 49 3.98 2.90 14.09
C ALA A 49 5.36 2.48 14.63
N PHE A 50 5.76 1.24 14.34
CA PHE A 50 7.04 0.70 14.77
C PHE A 50 8.18 0.90 13.76
N LYS A 51 8.02 1.70 12.69
CA LYS A 51 9.04 1.95 11.64
C LYS A 51 10.44 2.25 12.19
N GLN A 52 10.51 2.96 13.32
CA GLN A 52 11.76 3.29 14.01
C GLN A 52 12.49 2.04 14.56
N SER A 53 11.76 1.02 15.03
CA SER A 53 12.30 -0.26 15.50
C SER A 53 12.71 -1.21 14.37
N TRP A 54 12.16 -1.04 13.16
CA TRP A 54 12.53 -1.84 11.99
C TRP A 54 13.86 -1.40 11.35
N GLN A 55 14.34 -0.18 11.60
CA GLN A 55 15.64 0.28 11.08
C GLN A 55 16.85 -0.56 11.54
N PRO A 56 17.05 -0.85 12.83
CA PRO A 56 18.15 -1.69 13.28
C PRO A 56 18.04 -3.15 12.80
N LEU A 57 16.81 -3.64 12.59
CA LEU A 57 16.54 -4.95 11.98
C LEU A 57 16.93 -4.97 10.51
N GLY A 58 16.59 -3.94 9.74
CA GLY A 58 16.98 -3.81 8.33
C GLY A 58 18.50 -3.78 8.14
N LEU A 59 19.24 -3.12 9.03
CA LEU A 59 20.72 -3.09 9.01
C LEU A 59 21.35 -4.46 9.33
N LYS A 60 20.75 -5.25 10.23
CA LYS A 60 21.17 -6.65 10.45
C LYS A 60 20.85 -7.54 9.25
N LEU A 61 19.69 -7.33 8.63
CA LEU A 61 19.24 -8.08 7.47
C LEU A 61 20.06 -7.76 6.22
N GLU A 62 20.50 -6.50 6.04
CA GLU A 62 21.42 -6.09 4.96
C GLU A 62 22.75 -6.85 5.01
N ARG A 63 23.25 -7.20 6.21
CA ARG A 63 24.45 -8.03 6.37
C ARG A 63 24.23 -9.51 6.03
N LEU A 64 22.99 -9.99 6.13
CA LEU A 64 22.63 -11.40 5.89
C LEU A 64 22.11 -11.65 4.46
N ILE A 65 21.62 -10.63 3.77
CA ILE A 65 21.08 -10.74 2.41
C ILE A 65 22.19 -10.41 1.39
N PRO A 66 22.64 -11.37 0.58
CA PRO A 66 23.55 -11.10 -0.53
C PRO A 66 22.90 -10.14 -1.54
N GLU A 67 23.67 -9.18 -2.07
CA GLU A 67 23.22 -8.25 -3.12
C GLU A 67 22.57 -8.98 -4.31
N ALA A 68 23.03 -10.19 -4.61
CA ALA A 68 22.49 -11.05 -5.67
C ALA A 68 21.03 -11.51 -5.45
N ARG A 69 20.53 -11.57 -4.21
CA ARG A 69 19.16 -12.02 -3.89
C ARG A 69 18.14 -10.88 -3.79
N LYS A 70 18.60 -9.63 -3.65
CA LYS A 70 17.72 -8.44 -3.58
C LYS A 70 16.76 -8.29 -4.77
N PRO A 71 17.16 -8.59 -6.03
CA PRO A 71 16.24 -8.52 -7.16
C PRO A 71 15.06 -9.49 -7.03
N THR A 72 15.32 -10.74 -6.65
CA THR A 72 14.29 -11.79 -6.51
C THR A 72 13.36 -11.49 -5.35
N LEU A 73 13.91 -11.00 -4.23
CA LEU A 73 13.12 -10.58 -3.08
C LEU A 73 12.17 -9.43 -3.43
N MET A 74 12.58 -8.51 -4.31
CA MET A 74 11.71 -7.43 -4.78
C MET A 74 10.58 -7.91 -5.69
N VAL A 75 10.82 -8.93 -6.50
CA VAL A 75 9.74 -9.56 -7.28
C VAL A 75 8.77 -10.29 -6.34
N ALA A 76 9.28 -11.06 -5.37
CA ALA A 76 8.47 -11.78 -4.39
C ALA A 76 7.61 -10.83 -3.54
N LEU A 77 8.18 -9.70 -3.11
CA LEU A 77 7.40 -8.66 -2.43
C LEU A 77 6.39 -7.98 -3.35
N GLY A 78 6.73 -7.80 -4.62
CA GLY A 78 5.77 -7.40 -5.63
C GLY A 78 4.57 -8.35 -5.65
N VAL A 79 4.80 -9.66 -5.75
CA VAL A 79 3.74 -10.69 -5.74
C VAL A 79 2.90 -10.59 -4.46
N LEU A 80 3.55 -10.57 -3.29
CA LEU A 80 2.86 -10.47 -2.00
C LEU A 80 1.98 -9.21 -1.93
N LEU A 81 2.53 -8.05 -2.28
CA LEU A 81 1.78 -6.79 -2.32
C LEU A 81 0.65 -6.84 -3.33
N GLY A 82 0.85 -7.45 -4.50
CA GLY A 82 -0.19 -7.60 -5.52
C GLY A 82 -1.39 -8.40 -5.03
N VAL A 83 -1.15 -9.52 -4.34
CA VAL A 83 -2.21 -10.33 -3.73
C VAL A 83 -2.90 -9.57 -2.60
N LEU A 84 -2.12 -9.00 -1.66
CA LEU A 84 -2.66 -8.28 -0.51
C LEU A 84 -3.51 -7.07 -0.90
N VAL A 85 -3.04 -6.25 -1.85
CA VAL A 85 -3.77 -5.06 -2.30
C VAL A 85 -5.05 -5.45 -3.04
N SER A 86 -5.01 -6.51 -3.86
CA SER A 86 -6.20 -6.96 -4.59
C SER A 86 -7.26 -7.55 -3.67
N LEU A 87 -6.85 -8.28 -2.63
CA LEU A 87 -7.75 -8.82 -1.59
C LEU A 87 -8.30 -7.73 -0.68
N SER A 88 -7.46 -6.80 -0.25
CA SER A 88 -7.85 -5.78 0.73
C SER A 88 -8.53 -4.58 0.09
N SER A 89 -8.39 -4.28 -1.20
CA SER A 89 -8.93 -3.04 -1.79
C SER A 89 -8.40 -1.75 -1.11
N ILE A 90 -7.34 -1.84 -0.29
CA ILE A 90 -6.68 -0.72 0.38
C ILE A 90 -5.28 -0.54 -0.21
N GLY A 91 -4.96 0.72 -0.55
CA GLY A 91 -3.70 1.07 -1.18
C GLY A 91 -2.47 0.68 -0.34
N ALA A 92 -1.46 0.11 -1.01
CA ALA A 92 -0.26 -0.49 -0.41
C ALA A 92 0.72 0.47 0.30
N GLY A 93 0.52 1.78 0.26
CA GLY A 93 1.64 2.74 0.38
C GLY A 93 2.43 2.70 1.69
N ALA A 94 1.76 2.39 2.80
CA ALA A 94 2.44 2.27 4.09
C ALA A 94 3.28 0.97 4.22
N ILE A 95 2.75 -0.14 3.71
CA ILE A 95 3.42 -1.45 3.75
C ILE A 95 4.60 -1.47 2.76
N GLY A 96 4.39 -0.98 1.53
CA GLY A 96 5.41 -0.97 0.49
C GLY A 96 6.63 -0.12 0.87
N ALA A 97 6.42 1.08 1.41
CA ALA A 97 7.51 1.94 1.90
C ALA A 97 8.32 1.28 3.02
N THR A 98 7.67 0.52 3.92
CA THR A 98 8.36 -0.16 5.02
C THR A 98 9.17 -1.36 4.54
N LEU A 99 8.64 -2.13 3.59
CA LEU A 99 9.34 -3.24 2.94
C LEU A 99 10.57 -2.76 2.15
N ILE A 100 10.46 -1.65 1.41
CA ILE A 100 11.59 -1.06 0.70
C ILE A 100 12.67 -0.61 1.69
N LEU A 101 12.27 0.00 2.81
CA LEU A 101 13.20 0.40 3.88
C LEU A 101 13.93 -0.80 4.49
N LEU A 102 13.25 -1.94 4.68
CA LEU A 102 13.86 -3.15 5.23
C LEU A 102 14.93 -3.76 4.31
N ILE A 103 14.76 -3.64 2.99
CA ILE A 103 15.70 -4.20 2.00
C ILE A 103 16.81 -3.20 1.64
N TYR A 104 16.49 -1.91 1.64
CA TYR A 104 17.39 -0.81 1.35
C TYR A 104 17.39 0.22 2.50
N PRO A 105 17.91 -0.15 3.69
CA PRO A 105 17.88 0.73 4.88
C PRO A 105 18.69 2.02 4.70
N ARG A 106 19.61 2.05 3.72
CA ARG A 106 20.46 3.20 3.40
C ARG A 106 19.87 4.16 2.35
N MET A 107 18.70 3.84 1.77
CA MET A 107 18.03 4.78 0.86
C MET A 107 17.48 5.99 1.61
N LYS A 108 17.55 7.17 0.99
CA LYS A 108 16.99 8.39 1.57
C LYS A 108 15.48 8.23 1.71
N ALA A 109 14.91 8.71 2.81
CA ALA A 109 13.47 8.58 3.10
C ALA A 109 12.58 9.08 1.94
N ARG A 110 12.96 10.18 1.28
CA ARG A 110 12.27 10.71 0.10
C ARG A 110 12.28 9.75 -1.10
N ASP A 111 13.36 9.01 -1.30
CA ASP A 111 13.50 8.08 -2.43
C ASP A 111 12.70 6.81 -2.16
N ILE A 112 12.58 6.40 -0.88
CA ILE A 112 11.72 5.29 -0.44
C ILE A 112 10.25 5.64 -0.71
N VAL A 113 9.80 6.81 -0.26
CA VAL A 113 8.42 7.27 -0.46
C VAL A 113 8.11 7.43 -1.95
N GLY A 114 9.02 8.01 -2.73
CA GLY A 114 8.84 8.13 -4.18
C GLY A 114 8.76 6.76 -4.89
N THR A 115 9.60 5.80 -4.49
CA THR A 115 9.60 4.45 -5.05
C THR A 115 8.32 3.69 -4.71
N ASP A 116 7.83 3.84 -3.49
CA ASP A 116 6.56 3.25 -3.04
C ASP A 116 5.38 3.82 -3.84
N ILE A 117 5.25 5.15 -3.95
CA ILE A 117 4.17 5.78 -4.72
C ILE A 117 4.20 5.34 -6.20
N ALA A 118 5.39 5.31 -6.81
CA ALA A 118 5.56 4.91 -8.20
C ALA A 118 5.18 3.43 -8.47
N HIS A 119 5.18 2.58 -7.44
CA HIS A 119 4.71 1.19 -7.51
C HIS A 119 3.23 1.05 -7.13
N ALA A 120 2.81 1.74 -6.06
CA ALA A 120 1.48 1.64 -5.49
C ALA A 120 0.42 2.14 -6.47
N VAL A 121 0.63 3.28 -7.13
CA VAL A 121 -0.37 3.89 -8.03
C VAL A 121 -0.77 2.97 -9.20
N PRO A 122 0.17 2.42 -10.01
CA PRO A 122 -0.18 1.47 -11.06
C PRO A 122 -0.85 0.20 -10.52
N LEU A 123 -0.36 -0.33 -9.39
CA LEU A 123 -0.92 -1.54 -8.79
C LEU A 123 -2.37 -1.33 -8.34
N THR A 124 -2.64 -0.23 -7.63
CA THR A 124 -3.99 0.10 -7.15
C THR A 124 -4.93 0.39 -8.31
N LEU A 125 -4.44 0.95 -9.41
CA LEU A 125 -5.24 1.16 -10.62
C LEU A 125 -5.69 -0.19 -11.21
N VAL A 126 -4.78 -1.14 -11.36
CA VAL A 126 -5.09 -2.50 -11.85
C VAL A 126 -6.09 -3.19 -10.91
N ALA A 127 -5.83 -3.14 -9.61
CA ALA A 127 -6.72 -3.72 -8.60
C ALA A 127 -8.12 -3.07 -8.62
N GLY A 128 -8.19 -1.74 -8.72
CA GLY A 128 -9.44 -0.98 -8.78
C GLY A 128 -10.26 -1.26 -10.03
N ILE A 129 -9.61 -1.33 -11.20
CA ILE A 129 -10.28 -1.74 -12.46
C ILE A 129 -10.81 -3.17 -12.34
N GLY A 130 -10.04 -4.07 -11.74
CA GLY A 130 -10.48 -5.44 -11.48
C GLY A 130 -11.73 -5.49 -10.60
N HIS A 131 -11.75 -4.74 -9.49
CA HIS A 131 -12.94 -4.63 -8.63
C HIS A 131 -14.13 -3.96 -9.34
N ALA A 132 -13.89 -2.98 -10.21
CA ALA A 132 -14.94 -2.39 -11.05
C ALA A 132 -15.54 -3.42 -12.02
N SER A 133 -14.72 -4.29 -12.60
CA SER A 133 -15.18 -5.38 -13.47
C SER A 133 -16.02 -6.44 -12.74
N LEU A 134 -15.86 -6.57 -11.41
CA LEU A 134 -16.68 -7.45 -10.58
C LEU A 134 -18.07 -6.87 -10.28
N GLY A 135 -18.38 -5.64 -10.72
CA GLY A 135 -19.69 -5.00 -10.53
C GLY A 135 -19.94 -4.44 -9.13
N ASN A 136 -18.92 -4.39 -8.27
CA ASN A 136 -19.04 -3.93 -6.88
C ASN A 136 -18.84 -2.41 -6.70
N VAL A 137 -18.77 -1.63 -7.78
CA VAL A 137 -18.39 -0.22 -7.73
C VAL A 137 -19.58 0.69 -8.01
N GLU A 138 -19.92 1.50 -7.00
CA GLU A 138 -20.85 2.63 -7.09
C GLU A 138 -20.18 3.81 -7.80
N TRP A 139 -20.45 3.99 -9.10
CA TRP A 139 -19.81 5.04 -9.92
C TRP A 139 -20.10 6.46 -9.44
N GLY A 140 -21.27 6.71 -8.82
CA GLY A 140 -21.61 8.00 -8.22
C GLY A 140 -20.73 8.35 -7.00
N LEU A 141 -20.52 7.38 -6.11
CA LEU A 141 -19.61 7.53 -4.96
C LEU A 141 -18.15 7.67 -5.42
N LEU A 142 -17.73 6.91 -6.44
CA LEU A 142 -16.40 7.05 -7.03
C LEU A 142 -16.18 8.47 -7.57
N GLY A 143 -17.16 9.02 -8.30
CA GLY A 143 -17.09 10.37 -8.83
C GLY A 143 -16.94 11.45 -7.74
N SER A 144 -17.74 11.37 -6.67
CA SER A 144 -17.65 12.31 -5.56
C SER A 144 -16.32 12.20 -4.79
N LEU A 145 -15.83 10.96 -4.58
CA LEU A 145 -14.52 10.71 -3.99
C LEU A 145 -13.39 11.28 -4.85
N LEU A 146 -13.45 11.13 -6.18
CA LEU A 146 -12.43 11.64 -7.09
C LEU A 146 -12.39 13.17 -7.10
N ILE A 147 -13.56 13.82 -7.17
CA ILE A 147 -13.67 15.29 -7.16
C ILE A 147 -13.13 15.87 -5.85
N GLY A 148 -13.32 15.20 -4.71
CA GLY A 148 -12.73 15.64 -3.44
C GLY A 148 -11.24 15.30 -3.31
N SER A 149 -10.85 14.07 -3.65
CA SER A 149 -9.51 13.54 -3.37
C SER A 149 -8.44 14.06 -4.34
N LEU A 150 -8.71 14.19 -5.64
CA LEU A 150 -7.72 14.66 -6.61
C LEU A 150 -7.22 16.08 -6.31
N PRO A 151 -8.08 17.11 -6.13
CA PRO A 151 -7.62 18.44 -5.75
C PRO A 151 -7.06 18.46 -4.32
N GLY A 152 -7.61 17.66 -3.39
CA GLY A 152 -7.09 17.54 -2.03
C GLY A 152 -5.65 17.01 -1.99
N ILE A 153 -5.35 15.96 -2.77
CA ILE A 153 -3.99 15.41 -2.90
C ILE A 153 -3.07 16.41 -3.57
N TRP A 154 -3.52 17.10 -4.63
CA TRP A 154 -2.72 18.09 -5.32
C TRP A 154 -2.32 19.27 -4.39
N LEU A 155 -3.30 19.84 -3.69
CA LEU A 155 -3.07 20.90 -2.70
C LEU A 155 -2.21 20.41 -1.53
N GLY A 156 -2.51 19.23 -1.00
CA GLY A 156 -1.75 18.60 0.07
C GLY A 156 -0.30 18.39 -0.30
N ALA A 157 -0.03 17.82 -1.47
CA ALA A 157 1.33 17.60 -1.99
C ALA A 157 2.09 18.92 -2.16
N GLN A 158 1.42 19.98 -2.64
CA GLN A 158 2.04 21.29 -2.79
C GLN A 158 2.36 21.94 -1.43
N LEU A 159 1.47 21.78 -0.44
CA LEU A 159 1.67 22.26 0.92
C LEU A 159 2.79 21.50 1.64
N THR A 160 2.87 20.18 1.48
CA THR A 160 3.93 19.34 2.04
C THR A 160 5.33 19.80 1.59
N ARG A 161 5.48 20.31 0.36
CA ARG A 161 6.78 20.83 -0.14
C ARG A 161 7.24 22.11 0.59
N ARG A 162 6.35 22.81 1.29
CA ARG A 162 6.63 24.06 2.01
C ARG A 162 6.71 23.88 3.52
N LEU A 163 6.34 22.72 4.05
CA LEU A 163 6.31 22.46 5.49
C LEU A 163 7.56 21.71 5.97
N PRO A 164 8.02 21.94 7.21
CA PRO A 164 9.08 21.13 7.82
C PRO A 164 8.64 19.67 7.97
N ASP A 165 9.56 18.72 7.73
CA ASP A 165 9.31 17.27 7.80
C ASP A 165 8.63 16.82 9.11
N GLY A 166 8.95 17.48 10.23
CA GLY A 166 8.34 17.21 11.54
C GLY A 166 6.82 17.49 11.57
N VAL A 167 6.38 18.59 10.95
CA VAL A 167 4.96 18.96 10.88
C VAL A 167 4.20 18.00 9.98
N VAL A 168 4.78 17.67 8.82
CA VAL A 168 4.19 16.70 7.87
C VAL A 168 4.00 15.34 8.56
N ARG A 169 5.02 14.86 9.28
CA ARG A 169 4.95 13.60 10.03
C ARG A 169 3.87 13.66 11.11
N SER A 170 3.77 14.76 11.84
CA SER A 170 2.75 14.92 12.90
C SER A 170 1.33 14.93 12.33
N LEU A 171 1.11 15.63 11.21
CA LEU A 171 -0.18 15.65 10.51
C LEU A 171 -0.54 14.25 9.97
N LEU A 172 0.42 13.52 9.40
CA LEU A 172 0.22 12.13 8.97
C LEU A 172 -0.18 11.23 10.14
N CYS A 173 0.55 11.28 11.26
CA CYS A 173 0.21 10.51 12.46
C CYS A 173 -1.19 10.86 12.98
N ALA A 174 -1.53 12.14 13.08
CA ALA A 174 -2.85 12.58 13.53
C ALA A 174 -3.97 12.07 12.60
N SER A 175 -3.77 12.15 11.28
CA SER A 175 -4.74 11.65 10.29
C SER A 175 -4.97 10.14 10.40
N LEU A 176 -3.91 9.36 10.60
CA LEU A 176 -3.99 7.90 10.77
C LEU A 176 -4.69 7.52 12.08
N LEU A 177 -4.38 8.21 13.18
CA LEU A 177 -5.03 7.98 14.47
C LEU A 177 -6.53 8.30 14.40
N MET A 178 -6.89 9.41 13.74
CA MET A 178 -8.28 9.83 13.58
C MET A 178 -9.07 8.84 12.70
N ALA A 179 -8.47 8.39 11.60
CA ALA A 179 -9.05 7.35 10.75
C ALA A 179 -9.22 6.02 11.49
N GLY A 180 -8.19 5.59 12.23
CA GLY A 180 -8.24 4.38 13.03
C GLY A 180 -9.32 4.43 14.12
N TRP A 181 -9.44 5.56 14.81
CA TRP A 181 -10.48 5.77 15.82
C TRP A 181 -11.89 5.61 15.24
N LYS A 182 -12.16 6.25 14.09
CA LYS A 182 -13.47 6.19 13.41
C LYS A 182 -13.83 4.79 12.87
N VAL A 183 -12.85 3.92 12.65
CA VAL A 183 -13.12 2.54 12.23
C VAL A 183 -13.50 1.66 13.43
N ILE A 184 -13.00 1.98 14.62
CA ILE A 184 -13.25 1.24 15.85
C ILE A 184 -14.56 1.67 16.52
N HIS A 185 -14.93 2.95 16.39
CA HIS A 185 -16.11 3.58 16.99
C HIS A 185 -17.10 4.08 15.94
#